data_AF-A0A0G1FXK1-F1
#
_entry.id   AF-A0A0G1FXK1-F1
#
_cell.length_a   1.000
_cell.length_b   1.000
_cell.length_c   1.000
_cell.angle_alpha   90.00
_cell.angle_beta   90.00
_cell.angle_gamma   90.00
#
_symmetry.space_group_name_H-M   'P 1'
#
loop_
_entity.id
_entity.type
_entity.pdbx_description
1 polymer ?
#
loop_
_entity_poly.entity_id
_entity_poly.type
_entity_poly.pdbx_seq_one_letter_code
_entity_poly.pdbx_strand_id
1 'polypeptide(L)'
;MILLIIIPELVYAKDIYPDHPRANTMFKLTFQASIMIGLLSGALWGKLLDGERKMKAPVRWVGIIIAGVIFCGTLIFPAEAFPNFYNNFKTYQGLNGEQWMKNSMPEKYKVIKYLQKYADGRNMVEAVGDSYTEFNAVSVFSGVPTIQGWRVHEWLWRGGYDEVAIREGEVKDIYETGDQAKRKLLIDKYNVGWILVSKDEVAKYVVNNPALKEMGDIVFEEGETYLIRVRVE
;
A
#
# COMPACT_ATOMS: atom_id res chain seq x y z
N MET A 1 -18.74 -24.14 1.27
CA MET A 1 -19.29 -22.90 1.86
C MET A 1 -19.38 -22.98 3.37
N ILE A 2 -20.31 -23.75 3.96
CA ILE A 2 -20.48 -23.81 5.44
C ILE A 2 -19.19 -24.24 6.16
N LEU A 3 -18.48 -25.23 5.64
CA LEU A 3 -17.18 -25.65 6.19
C LEU A 3 -16.14 -24.51 6.24
N LEU A 4 -16.14 -23.60 5.26
CA LEU A 4 -15.22 -22.46 5.23
C LEU A 4 -15.49 -21.46 6.36
N ILE A 5 -16.73 -21.44 6.88
CA ILE A 5 -17.12 -20.60 8.02
C ILE A 5 -16.77 -21.30 9.34
N ILE A 6 -16.97 -22.62 9.41
CA ILE A 6 -16.75 -23.39 10.64
C ILE A 6 -15.27 -23.66 10.91
N ILE A 7 -14.47 -23.96 9.89
CA ILE A 7 -13.05 -24.35 10.06
C ILE A 7 -12.27 -23.35 10.91
N PRO A 8 -12.30 -22.03 10.66
CA PRO A 8 -11.57 -21.04 11.47
C PRO A 8 -11.93 -21.02 12.96
N GLU A 9 -13.12 -21.49 13.33
CA GLU A 9 -13.57 -21.58 14.73
C GLU A 9 -13.04 -22.82 15.45
N LEU A 10 -12.67 -23.86 14.69
CA LEU A 10 -12.18 -25.13 15.22
C LEU A 10 -10.66 -25.24 15.16
N VAL A 11 -10.07 -24.83 14.03
CA VAL A 11 -8.64 -24.97 13.75
C VAL A 11 -8.16 -23.75 12.96
N TYR A 12 -7.04 -23.18 13.36
CA TYR A 12 -6.42 -22.07 12.64
C TYR A 12 -4.90 -22.16 12.65
N ALA A 13 -4.29 -21.62 11.59
CA ALA A 13 -2.86 -21.35 11.60
C ALA A 13 -2.61 -20.10 12.45
N LYS A 14 -1.77 -20.24 13.50
CA LYS A 14 -1.44 -19.14 14.40
C LYS A 14 -0.72 -18.03 13.63
N ASP A 15 -1.29 -16.84 13.67
CA ASP A 15 -0.82 -15.66 12.96
C ASP A 15 0.35 -14.98 13.68
N ILE A 16 1.07 -14.13 12.94
CA ILE A 16 2.12 -13.26 13.47
C ILE A 16 1.56 -12.10 14.29
N TYR A 17 0.26 -11.83 14.18
CA TYR A 17 -0.45 -10.78 14.93
C TYR A 17 -0.90 -11.32 16.30
N PRO A 18 -0.26 -10.91 17.42
CA PRO A 18 -0.52 -11.50 18.73
C PRO A 18 -1.97 -11.31 19.19
N ASP A 19 -2.54 -10.13 18.95
CA ASP A 19 -3.91 -9.77 19.33
C ASP A 19 -4.97 -10.38 18.40
N HIS A 20 -4.54 -10.88 17.23
CA HIS A 20 -5.41 -11.48 16.22
C HIS A 20 -4.84 -12.80 15.68
N PRO A 21 -4.70 -13.82 16.54
CA PRO A 21 -3.92 -15.03 16.24
C PRO A 21 -4.54 -15.91 15.15
N ARG A 22 -5.78 -15.63 14.72
CA ARG A 22 -6.48 -16.35 13.65
C ARG A 22 -6.84 -15.49 12.45
N ALA A 23 -6.35 -14.25 12.38
CA ALA A 23 -6.78 -13.25 11.39
C ALA A 23 -6.69 -13.78 9.95
N ASN A 24 -5.53 -14.29 9.54
CA ASN A 24 -5.34 -14.80 8.18
C ASN A 24 -6.20 -16.02 7.87
N THR A 25 -6.42 -16.91 8.84
CA THR A 25 -7.30 -18.08 8.65
C THR A 25 -8.75 -17.65 8.47
N MET A 26 -9.24 -16.76 9.35
CA MET A 26 -10.58 -16.17 9.25
C MET A 26 -10.75 -15.47 7.92
N PHE A 27 -9.82 -14.56 7.57
CA PHE A 27 -9.89 -13.79 6.34
C PHE A 27 -9.92 -14.69 5.11
N LYS A 28 -8.96 -15.61 4.95
CA LYS A 28 -8.85 -16.44 3.74
C LYS A 28 -10.07 -17.33 3.54
N LEU A 29 -10.61 -17.93 4.59
CA LEU A 29 -11.72 -18.88 4.47
C LEU A 29 -13.09 -18.16 4.43
N THR A 30 -13.32 -17.18 5.29
CA THR A 30 -14.61 -16.47 5.33
C THR A 30 -14.77 -15.52 4.14
N PHE A 31 -13.69 -14.93 3.61
CA PHE A 31 -13.75 -14.15 2.36
C PHE A 31 -14.25 -15.01 1.19
N GLN A 32 -13.71 -16.23 1.04
CA GLN A 32 -14.19 -17.14 0.01
C GLN A 32 -15.63 -17.61 0.25
N ALA A 33 -16.00 -17.88 1.51
CA ALA A 33 -17.37 -18.19 1.85
C ALA A 33 -18.34 -17.07 1.44
N SER A 34 -17.99 -15.81 1.71
CA SER A 34 -18.79 -14.63 1.35
C SER A 34 -18.98 -14.48 -0.16
N ILE A 35 -17.91 -14.66 -0.95
CA ILE A 35 -18.01 -14.63 -2.43
C ILE A 35 -18.95 -15.73 -2.93
N MET A 36 -18.82 -16.96 -2.41
CA MET A 36 -19.69 -18.08 -2.78
C MET A 36 -21.15 -17.82 -2.38
N ILE A 37 -21.40 -17.27 -1.19
CA ILE A 37 -22.76 -16.89 -0.73
C ILE A 37 -23.37 -15.90 -1.69
N GLY A 38 -22.64 -14.85 -2.10
CA GLY A 38 -23.13 -13.84 -3.04
C GLY A 38 -23.57 -14.44 -4.37
N LEU A 39 -22.71 -15.26 -4.99
CA LEU A 39 -22.99 -15.92 -6.28
C LEU A 39 -24.18 -16.88 -6.19
N LEU A 40 -24.19 -17.75 -5.16
CA LEU A 40 -25.25 -18.74 -4.97
C LEU A 40 -26.58 -18.10 -4.59
N SER A 41 -26.56 -16.98 -3.86
CA SER A 41 -27.76 -16.22 -3.52
C SER A 41 -28.46 -15.71 -4.77
N GLY A 42 -27.73 -15.14 -5.74
CA GLY A 42 -28.31 -14.70 -7.01
C GLY A 42 -28.97 -15.85 -7.79
N ALA A 43 -28.30 -16.99 -7.89
CA ALA A 43 -28.85 -18.17 -8.55
C ALA A 43 -30.08 -18.75 -7.81
N LEU A 44 -30.07 -18.73 -6.48
CA LEU A 44 -31.19 -19.15 -5.64
C LEU A 44 -32.40 -18.23 -5.85
N TRP A 45 -32.18 -16.91 -5.81
CA TRP A 45 -33.23 -15.92 -6.09
C TRP A 45 -33.84 -16.11 -7.48
N GLY A 46 -33.02 -16.30 -8.52
CA GLY A 46 -33.51 -16.59 -9.87
C GLY A 46 -34.45 -17.80 -9.91
N LYS A 47 -34.05 -18.92 -9.27
CA LYS A 47 -34.89 -20.14 -9.19
C LYS A 47 -36.15 -19.95 -8.34
N LEU A 48 -36.09 -19.14 -7.29
CA LEU A 48 -37.21 -18.86 -6.40
C LEU A 48 -38.21 -17.89 -7.03
N LEU A 49 -37.76 -16.99 -7.90
CA LEU A 49 -38.59 -15.98 -8.57
C LEU A 49 -39.08 -16.43 -9.96
N ASP A 50 -38.51 -17.49 -10.53
CA ASP A 50 -38.94 -18.09 -11.80
C ASP A 50 -40.36 -18.65 -11.73
N GLY A 51 -41.34 -17.90 -12.26
CA GLY A 51 -42.76 -18.23 -12.23
C GLY A 51 -43.12 -19.54 -12.93
N GLU A 52 -42.31 -19.99 -13.89
CA GLU A 52 -42.53 -21.22 -14.66
C GLU A 52 -42.13 -22.47 -13.89
N ARG A 53 -41.30 -22.30 -12.85
CA ARG A 53 -40.81 -23.40 -12.03
C ARG A 53 -41.91 -23.99 -11.14
N LYS A 54 -42.24 -25.27 -11.39
CA LYS A 54 -43.19 -26.03 -10.56
C LYS A 54 -42.65 -26.22 -9.14
N MET A 55 -43.11 -25.39 -8.21
CA MET A 55 -42.75 -25.43 -6.80
C MET A 55 -43.97 -25.13 -5.94
N LYS A 56 -44.13 -25.86 -4.83
CA LYS A 56 -45.23 -25.59 -3.89
C LYS A 56 -45.05 -24.20 -3.28
N ALA A 57 -46.12 -23.40 -3.28
CA ALA A 57 -46.14 -22.05 -2.71
C ALA A 57 -45.48 -21.93 -1.32
N PRO A 58 -45.75 -22.79 -0.32
CA PRO A 58 -45.09 -22.67 0.99
C PRO A 58 -43.57 -22.86 0.92
N VAL A 59 -43.08 -23.81 0.11
CA VAL A 59 -41.63 -24.04 -0.06
C VAL A 59 -40.97 -22.83 -0.72
N ARG A 60 -41.65 -22.24 -1.71
CA ARG A 60 -41.20 -21.02 -2.39
C ARG A 60 -41.05 -19.86 -1.41
N TRP A 61 -42.07 -19.60 -0.61
CA TRP A 61 -42.06 -18.51 0.36
C TRP A 61 -41.01 -18.71 1.45
N VAL A 62 -40.87 -19.93 1.99
CA VAL A 62 -39.81 -20.25 2.95
C VAL A 62 -38.43 -20.02 2.32
N GLY A 63 -38.23 -20.47 1.08
CA GLY A 63 -36.98 -20.25 0.35
C GLY A 63 -36.66 -18.77 0.15
N ILE A 64 -37.65 -17.96 -0.22
CA ILE A 64 -37.52 -16.49 -0.37
C ILE A 64 -37.15 -15.84 0.95
N ILE A 65 -37.81 -16.22 2.05
CA ILE A 65 -37.51 -15.68 3.38
C ILE A 65 -36.08 -16.02 3.79
N ILE A 66 -35.66 -17.29 3.64
CA ILE A 66 -34.30 -17.72 3.98
C ILE A 66 -33.26 -17.00 3.11
N ALA A 67 -33.48 -16.93 1.79
CA ALA A 67 -32.60 -16.20 0.88
C ALA A 67 -32.52 -14.71 1.22
N GLY A 68 -33.64 -14.11 1.64
CA GLY A 68 -33.72 -12.73 2.12
C GLY A 68 -32.92 -12.52 3.41
N VAL A 69 -33.07 -13.40 4.40
CA VAL A 69 -32.31 -13.33 5.64
C VAL A 69 -30.81 -13.45 5.39
N ILE A 70 -30.39 -14.40 4.55
CA ILE A 70 -28.97 -14.57 4.17
C ILE A 70 -28.45 -13.31 3.48
N PHE A 71 -29.19 -12.79 2.49
CA PHE A 71 -28.81 -11.58 1.77
C PHE A 71 -28.71 -10.37 2.69
N CYS A 72 -29.73 -10.09 3.50
CA CYS A 72 -29.70 -9.01 4.49
C CYS A 72 -28.57 -9.18 5.49
N GLY A 73 -28.26 -10.41 5.92
CA GLY A 73 -27.12 -10.71 6.78
C GLY A 73 -25.78 -10.29 6.16
N THR A 74 -25.60 -10.48 4.85
CA THR A 74 -24.39 -10.02 4.15
C THR A 74 -24.28 -8.50 4.06
N LEU A 75 -25.40 -7.77 4.12
CA LEU A 75 -25.41 -6.30 4.07
C LEU A 75 -25.02 -5.66 5.41
N ILE A 76 -25.01 -6.41 6.52
CA ILE A 76 -24.56 -5.89 7.83
C ILE A 76 -23.11 -5.41 7.74
N PHE A 77 -22.22 -6.16 7.07
CA PHE A 77 -20.82 -5.78 6.97
C PHE A 77 -20.62 -4.41 6.29
N PRO A 78 -21.06 -4.16 5.04
CA PRO A 78 -20.88 -2.85 4.42
C PRO A 78 -21.65 -1.75 5.14
N ALA A 79 -22.81 -2.05 5.75
CA ALA A 79 -23.59 -1.08 6.52
C ALA A 79 -22.87 -0.59 7.78
N GLU A 80 -22.06 -1.45 8.43
CA GLU A 80 -21.29 -1.08 9.62
C GLU A 80 -19.86 -0.64 9.28
N ALA A 81 -19.18 -1.38 8.42
CA ALA A 81 -17.76 -1.18 8.14
C ALA A 81 -17.50 0.15 7.42
N PHE A 82 -18.33 0.53 6.45
CA PHE A 82 -18.07 1.72 5.64
C PHE A 82 -18.29 3.01 6.43
N PRO A 83 -19.42 3.22 7.14
CA PRO A 83 -19.57 4.39 7.98
C PRO A 83 -18.49 4.46 9.05
N ASN A 84 -18.17 3.35 9.73
CA ASN A 84 -17.13 3.36 10.76
C ASN A 84 -15.76 3.75 10.20
N PHE A 85 -15.38 3.23 9.04
CA PHE A 85 -14.10 3.55 8.40
C PHE A 85 -14.03 5.01 7.92
N TYR A 86 -15.12 5.52 7.31
CA TYR A 86 -15.18 6.88 6.76
C TYR A 86 -15.76 7.92 7.72
N ASN A 87 -15.66 7.70 9.03
CA ASN A 87 -16.15 8.61 10.07
C ASN A 87 -17.60 9.08 9.82
N ASN A 88 -18.49 8.12 9.56
CA ASN A 88 -19.90 8.28 9.22
C ASN A 88 -20.15 9.21 8.04
N PHE A 89 -19.24 9.25 7.07
CA PHE A 89 -19.31 10.12 5.89
C PHE A 89 -19.47 11.61 6.23
N LYS A 90 -19.06 12.03 7.44
CA LYS A 90 -19.13 13.44 7.88
C LYS A 90 -18.28 14.37 7.02
N THR A 91 -17.24 13.84 6.40
CA THR A 91 -16.34 14.59 5.53
C THR A 91 -16.18 13.84 4.22
N TYR A 92 -16.49 14.51 3.12
CA TYR A 92 -16.26 13.94 1.79
C TYR A 92 -14.75 13.77 1.54
N GLN A 93 -14.35 12.56 1.17
CA GLN A 93 -13.02 12.27 0.66
C GLN A 93 -13.15 11.81 -0.80
N GLY A 94 -12.51 12.56 -1.71
CA GLY A 94 -12.48 12.21 -3.12
C GLY A 94 -11.52 11.05 -3.40
N LEU A 95 -11.58 10.52 -4.63
CA LEU A 95 -10.65 9.48 -5.09
C LEU A 95 -9.29 10.03 -5.54
N ASN A 96 -9.12 11.36 -5.53
CA ASN A 96 -7.87 12.00 -5.92
C ASN A 96 -6.86 11.98 -4.76
N GLY A 97 -6.03 10.93 -4.71
CA GLY A 97 -4.96 10.81 -3.70
C GLY A 97 -3.94 11.95 -3.73
N GLU A 98 -3.78 12.64 -4.85
CA GLU A 98 -2.89 13.80 -4.95
C GLU A 98 -3.44 15.01 -4.18
N GLN A 99 -4.76 15.14 -4.05
CA GLN A 99 -5.37 16.18 -3.22
C GLN A 99 -5.07 15.95 -1.73
N TRP A 100 -5.02 14.69 -1.28
CA TRP A 100 -4.56 14.35 0.06
C TRP A 100 -3.09 14.74 0.25
N MET A 101 -2.21 14.40 -0.70
CA MET A 101 -0.79 14.77 -0.65
C MET A 101 -0.58 16.28 -0.51
N LYS A 102 -1.32 17.09 -1.27
CA LYS A 102 -1.24 18.56 -1.21
C LYS A 102 -1.53 19.11 0.20
N ASN A 103 -2.43 18.47 0.95
CA ASN A 103 -2.85 18.93 2.28
C ASN A 103 -2.00 18.32 3.40
N SER A 104 -1.69 17.02 3.31
CA SER A 104 -1.00 16.27 4.36
C SER A 104 0.53 16.34 4.25
N MET A 105 1.08 16.56 3.05
CA MET A 105 2.53 16.60 2.79
C MET A 105 2.89 17.68 1.75
N PRO A 106 2.61 18.97 2.03
CA PRO A 106 2.74 20.04 1.04
C PRO A 106 4.16 20.19 0.47
N GLU A 107 5.21 19.94 1.25
CA GLU A 107 6.60 19.99 0.80
C GLU A 107 6.91 18.87 -0.22
N LYS A 108 6.61 17.61 0.13
CA LYS A 108 6.75 16.46 -0.79
C LYS A 108 5.91 16.66 -2.05
N TYR A 109 4.71 17.21 -1.93
CA TYR A 109 3.85 17.52 -3.07
C TYR A 109 4.52 18.48 -4.07
N LYS A 110 5.23 19.51 -3.59
CA LYS A 110 5.97 20.42 -4.47
C LYS A 110 7.15 19.72 -5.14
N VAL A 111 7.86 18.84 -4.44
CA VAL A 111 8.92 18.01 -5.02
C VAL A 111 8.36 17.09 -6.10
N ILE A 112 7.22 16.44 -5.86
CA ILE A 112 6.51 15.62 -6.85
C ILE A 112 6.21 16.43 -8.11
N LYS A 113 5.67 17.65 -7.97
CA LYS A 113 5.40 18.53 -9.11
C LYS A 113 6.67 18.97 -9.85
N TYR A 114 7.78 19.15 -9.13
CA TYR A 114 9.07 19.42 -9.75
C TYR A 114 9.52 18.23 -10.61
N LEU A 115 9.54 17.03 -10.02
CA LEU A 115 9.99 15.81 -10.70
C LEU A 115 9.11 15.45 -11.90
N GLN A 116 7.78 15.58 -11.80
CA GLN A 116 6.87 15.35 -12.94
C GLN A 116 7.18 16.25 -14.14
N LYS A 117 7.80 17.41 -13.93
CA LYS A 117 8.16 18.36 -14.98
C LYS A 117 9.59 18.17 -15.50
N TYR A 118 10.51 17.74 -14.65
CA TYR A 118 11.96 17.79 -14.93
C TYR A 118 12.66 16.43 -14.87
N ALA A 119 11.95 15.34 -14.57
CA ALA A 119 12.51 13.98 -14.58
C ALA A 119 13.17 13.67 -15.92
N ASP A 120 14.32 13.00 -15.85
CA ASP A 120 15.23 12.75 -16.96
C ASP A 120 15.37 11.25 -17.28
N GLY A 121 14.44 10.42 -16.79
CA GLY A 121 14.46 8.97 -16.95
C GLY A 121 15.42 8.23 -16.01
N ARG A 122 16.17 8.96 -15.17
CA ARG A 122 17.00 8.37 -14.11
C ARG A 122 16.19 8.14 -12.83
N ASN A 123 16.68 7.24 -11.98
CA ASN A 123 16.05 6.90 -10.71
C ASN A 123 16.30 7.97 -9.65
N MET A 124 15.56 7.91 -8.56
CA MET A 124 15.83 8.65 -7.34
C MET A 124 16.35 7.75 -6.22
N VAL A 125 16.78 8.37 -5.14
CA VAL A 125 16.90 7.72 -3.83
C VAL A 125 15.98 8.45 -2.84
N GLU A 126 15.15 7.65 -2.17
CA GLU A 126 14.35 8.01 -0.99
C GLU A 126 14.73 7.07 0.15
N ALA A 127 14.39 7.45 1.37
CA ALA A 127 14.51 6.54 2.49
C ALA A 127 13.68 5.28 2.30
N VAL A 128 14.29 4.12 2.58
CA VAL A 128 13.60 2.83 2.53
C VAL A 128 12.47 2.83 3.55
N GLY A 129 11.24 2.54 3.12
CA GLY A 129 10.09 2.56 4.01
C GLY A 129 9.88 1.27 4.80
N ASP A 130 9.20 1.40 5.94
CA ASP A 130 8.54 0.29 6.62
C ASP A 130 7.09 0.15 6.11
N SER A 131 6.52 -1.05 6.24
CA SER A 131 5.15 -1.31 5.81
C SER A 131 4.15 -0.34 6.43
N TYR A 132 3.22 0.16 5.62
CA TYR A 132 2.13 1.06 6.06
C TYR A 132 2.62 2.39 6.63
N THR A 133 3.79 2.86 6.20
CA THR A 133 4.29 4.19 6.52
C THR A 133 4.12 5.14 5.34
N GLU A 134 4.37 6.43 5.54
CA GLU A 134 4.29 7.46 4.50
C GLU A 134 5.60 7.63 3.69
N PHE A 135 6.58 6.74 3.93
CA PHE A 135 7.83 6.68 3.20
C PHE A 135 7.56 6.31 1.73
N ASN A 136 8.43 6.79 0.84
CA ASN A 136 8.38 6.55 -0.60
C ASN A 136 7.17 7.18 -1.33
N ALA A 137 6.47 8.12 -0.68
CA ALA A 137 5.38 8.85 -1.32
C ALA A 137 5.86 9.66 -2.55
N VAL A 138 7.10 10.16 -2.55
CA VAL A 138 7.57 10.98 -3.69
C VAL A 138 7.76 10.11 -4.93
N SER A 139 8.41 8.94 -4.85
CA SER A 139 8.57 8.05 -6.00
C SER A 139 7.23 7.55 -6.54
N VAL A 140 6.30 7.17 -5.65
CA VAL A 140 4.96 6.70 -6.03
C VAL A 140 4.18 7.75 -6.83
N PHE A 141 4.15 9.00 -6.37
CA PHE A 141 3.34 10.05 -7.00
C PHE A 141 4.05 10.84 -8.10
N SER A 142 5.39 10.89 -8.09
CA SER A 142 6.16 11.55 -9.16
C SER A 142 6.33 10.69 -10.41
N GLY A 143 6.23 9.37 -10.27
CA GLY A 143 6.55 8.42 -11.34
C GLY A 143 8.04 8.21 -11.55
N VAL A 144 8.90 8.76 -10.69
CA VAL A 144 10.34 8.54 -10.71
C VAL A 144 10.68 7.38 -9.77
N PRO A 145 11.22 6.25 -10.25
CA PRO A 145 11.48 5.08 -9.40
C PRO A 145 12.55 5.35 -8.36
N THR A 146 12.40 4.82 -7.15
CA THR A 146 13.45 4.79 -6.12
C THR A 146 14.18 3.44 -6.12
N ILE A 147 15.37 3.37 -5.52
CA ILE A 147 16.17 2.14 -5.40
C ILE A 147 15.39 1.03 -4.68
N GLN A 148 14.72 1.40 -3.58
CA GLN A 148 13.90 0.48 -2.78
C GLN A 148 12.80 1.24 -2.04
N GLY A 149 11.58 0.72 -2.12
CA GLY A 149 10.41 1.17 -1.37
C GLY A 149 10.29 0.44 -0.03
N TRP A 150 9.13 -0.17 0.23
CA TRP A 150 8.86 -0.86 1.49
C TRP A 150 9.50 -2.25 1.54
N ARG A 151 10.48 -2.43 2.43
CA ARG A 151 11.30 -3.66 2.52
C ARG A 151 10.49 -4.96 2.64
N VAL A 152 9.45 -4.97 3.50
CA VAL A 152 8.61 -6.16 3.73
C VAL A 152 7.64 -6.43 2.58
N HIS A 153 7.35 -5.45 1.74
CA HIS A 153 6.54 -5.70 0.54
C HIS A 153 7.42 -6.23 -0.58
N GLU A 154 8.60 -5.62 -0.74
CA GLU A 154 9.57 -6.08 -1.74
C GLU A 154 10.07 -7.49 -1.46
N TRP A 155 10.42 -7.87 -0.23
CA TRP A 155 10.93 -9.23 0.03
C TRP A 155 9.90 -10.34 -0.26
N LEU A 156 8.59 -10.03 -0.20
CA LEU A 156 7.48 -10.95 -0.41
C LEU A 156 7.28 -11.14 -1.92
N TRP A 157 7.48 -10.08 -2.69
CA TRP A 157 7.40 -10.11 -4.15
C TRP A 157 8.67 -10.66 -4.80
N ARG A 158 9.82 -10.51 -4.15
CA ARG A 158 11.13 -10.95 -4.65
C ARG A 158 11.54 -12.35 -4.16
N GLY A 159 10.77 -12.96 -3.25
CA GLY A 159 10.96 -14.34 -2.82
C GLY A 159 12.03 -14.53 -1.74
N GLY A 160 12.49 -13.45 -1.07
CA GLY A 160 13.52 -13.52 -0.03
C GLY A 160 14.01 -12.15 0.43
N TYR A 161 14.66 -12.11 1.60
CA TYR A 161 15.19 -10.87 2.18
C TYR A 161 16.55 -10.46 1.62
N ASP A 162 17.38 -11.40 1.16
CA ASP A 162 18.81 -11.16 0.93
C ASP A 162 19.08 -9.98 -0.01
N GLU A 163 18.45 -9.96 -1.19
CA GLU A 163 18.59 -8.87 -2.17
C GLU A 163 18.02 -7.53 -1.67
N VAL A 164 16.95 -7.58 -0.87
CA VAL A 164 16.31 -6.41 -0.28
C VAL A 164 17.18 -5.84 0.85
N ALA A 165 17.85 -6.69 1.62
CA ALA A 165 18.77 -6.29 2.67
C ALA A 165 20.04 -5.62 2.10
N ILE A 166 20.57 -6.15 0.98
CA ILE A 166 21.70 -5.55 0.27
C ILE A 166 21.35 -4.14 -0.18
N ARG A 167 20.22 -3.96 -0.87
CA ARG A 167 19.74 -2.64 -1.34
C ARG A 167 19.43 -1.69 -0.20
N GLU A 168 18.83 -2.19 0.89
CA GLU A 168 18.60 -1.39 2.11
C GLU A 168 19.89 -0.82 2.67
N GLY A 169 20.95 -1.64 2.74
CA GLY A 169 22.29 -1.22 3.15
C GLY A 169 22.93 -0.21 2.19
N GLU A 170 22.77 -0.40 0.87
CA GLU A 170 23.33 0.51 -0.13
C GLU A 170 22.61 1.87 -0.16
N VAL A 171 21.29 1.91 0.03
CA VAL A 171 20.56 3.18 0.22
C VAL A 171 21.07 3.90 1.47
N LYS A 172 21.25 3.18 2.58
CA LYS A 172 21.84 3.75 3.80
C LYS A 172 23.23 4.32 3.54
N ASP A 173 24.07 3.59 2.82
CA ASP A 173 25.42 4.05 2.45
C ASP A 173 25.38 5.33 1.61
N ILE A 174 24.45 5.48 0.67
CA ILE A 174 24.28 6.72 -0.11
C ILE A 174 24.03 7.93 0.80
N TYR A 175 23.24 7.79 1.86
CA TYR A 175 22.93 8.89 2.78
C TYR A 175 24.05 9.16 3.79
N GLU A 176 24.66 8.12 4.35
CA GLU A 176 25.54 8.23 5.53
C GLU A 176 27.04 8.29 5.21
N THR A 177 27.49 7.71 4.10
CA THR A 177 28.95 7.59 3.82
C THR A 177 29.64 8.96 3.71
N GLY A 178 30.87 9.07 4.23
CA GLY A 178 31.76 10.19 3.95
C GLY A 178 32.67 9.99 2.73
N ASP A 179 32.68 8.78 2.16
CA ASP A 179 33.47 8.44 0.97
C ASP A 179 32.67 8.76 -0.31
N GLN A 180 33.10 9.81 -1.01
CA GLN A 180 32.48 10.24 -2.27
C GLN A 180 32.63 9.23 -3.40
N ALA A 181 33.74 8.48 -3.45
CA ALA A 181 33.94 7.47 -4.48
C ALA A 181 32.95 6.32 -4.28
N LYS A 182 32.78 5.86 -3.03
CA LYS A 182 31.75 4.86 -2.68
C LYS A 182 30.35 5.33 -3.04
N ARG A 183 30.00 6.58 -2.71
CA ARG A 183 28.70 7.15 -3.03
C ARG A 183 28.44 7.20 -4.53
N LYS A 184 29.41 7.71 -5.29
CA LYS A 184 29.33 7.80 -6.75
C LYS A 184 29.14 6.42 -7.39
N LEU A 185 29.89 5.41 -6.95
CA LEU A 185 29.71 4.02 -7.43
C LEU A 185 28.27 3.52 -7.24
N LEU A 186 27.63 3.82 -6.11
CA LEU A 186 26.24 3.42 -5.85
C LEU A 186 25.24 4.22 -6.69
N ILE A 187 25.46 5.53 -6.83
CA ILE A 187 24.65 6.41 -7.67
C ILE A 187 24.69 5.95 -9.13
N ASP A 188 25.87 5.58 -9.65
CA ASP A 188 26.05 5.06 -11.00
C ASP A 188 25.43 3.67 -11.16
N LYS A 189 25.67 2.76 -10.20
CA LYS A 189 25.10 1.39 -10.18
C LYS A 189 23.58 1.40 -10.35
N TYR A 190 22.90 2.36 -9.72
CA TYR A 190 21.44 2.48 -9.74
C TYR A 190 20.92 3.51 -10.73
N ASN A 191 21.78 4.13 -11.55
CA ASN A 191 21.41 5.20 -12.47
C ASN A 191 20.59 6.29 -11.75
N VAL A 192 21.09 6.79 -10.63
CA VAL A 192 20.40 7.79 -9.80
C VAL A 192 20.66 9.19 -10.35
N GLY A 193 19.58 9.88 -10.70
CA GLY A 193 19.59 11.29 -11.11
C GLY A 193 19.12 12.26 -10.04
N TRP A 194 18.50 11.73 -8.99
CA TRP A 194 17.78 12.54 -8.00
C TRP A 194 18.03 12.02 -6.59
N ILE A 195 18.41 12.90 -5.67
CA ILE A 195 18.54 12.55 -4.25
C ILE A 195 17.58 13.43 -3.46
N LEU A 196 16.57 12.80 -2.85
CA LEU A 196 15.66 13.48 -1.94
C LEU A 196 16.21 13.39 -0.52
N VAL A 197 16.16 14.51 0.20
CA VAL A 197 16.26 14.55 1.65
C VAL A 197 15.06 15.32 2.19
N SER A 198 14.33 14.70 3.09
CA SER A 198 13.20 15.24 3.83
C SER A 198 13.25 14.75 5.27
N LYS A 199 12.21 15.05 6.06
CA LYS A 199 12.04 14.53 7.42
C LYS A 199 12.17 12.99 7.50
N ASP A 200 11.80 12.26 6.44
CA ASP A 200 11.84 10.80 6.41
C ASP A 200 13.30 10.29 6.40
N GLU A 201 14.13 10.87 5.54
CA GLU A 201 15.56 10.55 5.44
C GLU A 201 16.31 10.92 6.73
N VAL A 202 16.02 12.10 7.28
CA VAL A 202 16.62 12.57 8.54
C VAL A 202 16.20 11.70 9.72
N ALA A 203 14.96 11.22 9.74
CA ALA A 203 14.49 10.32 10.80
C ALA A 203 15.10 8.91 10.71
N LYS A 204 15.44 8.45 9.50
CA LYS A 204 15.93 7.09 9.28
C LYS A 204 17.45 6.95 9.26
N TYR A 205 18.18 7.99 8.85
CA TYR A 205 19.63 7.92 8.63
C TYR A 205 20.39 9.07 9.28
N VAL A 206 21.70 8.86 9.51
CA VAL A 206 22.63 9.95 9.84
C VAL A 206 23.08 10.64 8.56
N VAL A 207 22.22 11.52 8.04
CA VAL A 207 22.41 12.17 6.73
C VAL A 207 23.67 13.03 6.69
N ASN A 208 24.64 12.67 5.84
CA ASN A 208 25.84 13.47 5.59
C ASN A 208 25.56 14.55 4.54
N ASN A 209 24.92 15.64 4.99
CA ASN A 209 24.50 16.76 4.14
C ASN A 209 25.64 17.39 3.32
N PRO A 210 26.82 17.71 3.89
CA PRO A 210 27.94 18.26 3.11
C PRO A 210 28.32 17.35 1.94
N ALA A 211 28.49 16.05 2.21
CA ALA A 211 28.84 15.09 1.16
C ALA A 211 27.72 14.92 0.12
N LEU A 212 26.44 15.01 0.50
CA LEU A 212 25.32 14.89 -0.45
C LEU A 212 25.32 16.06 -1.43
N LYS A 213 25.47 17.28 -0.90
CA LYS A 213 25.43 18.51 -1.70
C LYS A 213 26.57 18.60 -2.73
N GLU A 214 27.64 17.82 -2.58
CA GLU A 214 28.71 17.71 -3.58
C GLU A 214 28.31 16.88 -4.83
N MET A 215 27.32 15.99 -4.71
CA MET A 215 26.89 15.10 -5.80
C MET A 215 26.18 15.83 -6.95
N GLY A 216 25.73 17.07 -6.73
CA GLY A 216 25.09 17.84 -7.78
C GLY A 216 24.46 19.13 -7.29
N ASP A 217 23.48 19.60 -8.04
CA ASP A 217 22.88 20.92 -7.81
C ASP A 217 21.56 20.77 -7.03
N ILE A 218 21.37 21.58 -5.99
CA ILE A 218 20.10 21.68 -5.29
C ILE A 218 19.11 22.40 -6.20
N VAL A 219 18.09 21.69 -6.65
CA VAL A 219 17.09 22.21 -7.59
C VAL A 219 15.76 22.57 -6.94
N PHE A 220 15.58 22.14 -5.70
CA PHE A 220 14.46 22.47 -4.83
C PHE A 220 14.94 22.45 -3.39
N GLU A 221 14.55 23.45 -2.59
CA GLU A 221 14.82 23.54 -1.16
C GLU A 221 13.68 24.31 -0.49
N GLU A 222 13.06 23.71 0.52
CA GLU A 222 12.04 24.33 1.35
C GLU A 222 12.10 23.72 2.76
N GLY A 223 12.39 24.54 3.76
CA GLY A 223 12.58 24.07 5.13
C GLY A 223 13.76 23.10 5.22
N GLU A 224 13.49 21.90 5.73
CA GLU A 224 14.48 20.81 5.83
C GLU A 224 14.44 19.87 4.61
N THR A 225 13.49 20.07 3.70
CA THR A 225 13.33 19.25 2.50
C THR A 225 14.11 19.85 1.34
N TYR A 226 14.99 19.06 0.71
CA TYR A 226 15.71 19.46 -0.48
C TYR A 226 15.86 18.32 -1.49
N LEU A 227 15.93 18.67 -2.77
CA LEU A 227 16.13 17.75 -3.88
C LEU A 227 17.41 18.12 -4.62
N ILE A 228 18.32 17.17 -4.75
CA ILE A 228 19.55 17.30 -5.53
C ILE A 228 19.33 16.66 -6.89
N ARG A 229 19.69 17.37 -7.96
CA ARG A 229 19.90 16.80 -9.29
C ARG A 229 21.36 16.39 -9.43
N VAL A 230 21.60 15.09 -9.53
CA VAL A 230 22.94 14.51 -9.63
C VAL A 230 23.58 14.93 -10.96
N ARG A 231 24.82 15.45 -10.90
CA ARG A 231 25.61 15.82 -12.08
C ARG A 231 25.94 14.56 -12.87
N VAL A 232 25.76 14.64 -14.19
CA VAL A 232 26.25 13.62 -15.10
C VAL A 232 27.72 13.97 -15.38
N GLU A 233 28.63 13.07 -15.03
CA GLU A 233 30.02 13.11 -15.52
C GLU A 233 30.15 12.35 -16.84
#